data_AF-D8S7L2-F1
#
_entry.id   AF-D8S7L2-F1
#
_cell.length_a   1.000
_cell.length_b   1.000
_cell.length_c   1.000
_cell.angle_alpha   90.00
_cell.angle_beta   90.00
_cell.angle_gamma   90.00
#
_symmetry.space_group_name_H-M   'P 1'
#
loop_
_entity.id
_entity.type
_entity.pdbx_description
1 polymer ?
#
loop_
_entity_poly.entity_id
_entity_poly.type
_entity_poly.pdbx_seq_one_letter_code
_entity_poly.pdbx_strand_id
1 'polypeptide(L)'
;MPVAVSGASSCRDRTSEFQAIAERLKRSPAFSAANGSMEGSSARAGGPLQQHQSSGSLHSEFNRRASQIGLSIHQTSNKLHKLTQLAKKTSIFDDPAVEIQELTAVIRQDIQALNSAIEDLQRVCDARNEINRNKHSSDHSTTVVGNLKTRLMDTTKEFKDVLTLRSERRRPGGAESSTSQASSSSLSSSQSQTQTQQLVPTQDHYLHSRAEALRNVESTIAELGNIFSQLATMVAEQGEVAIRIDENMDDTLSNVDAAQGQLLKYLNGISSNRWLIVKIFFVLLVFLLVFVFFVA
;
A
#
# COMPACT_ATOMS: atom_id res chain seq x y z
N MET A 1 -6.39 -37.18 -28.10
CA MET A 1 -7.65 -36.80 -27.43
C MET A 1 -7.44 -35.43 -26.79
N PRO A 2 -8.01 -34.33 -27.33
CA PRO A 2 -7.87 -33.00 -26.74
C PRO A 2 -8.84 -32.85 -25.55
N VAL A 3 -8.35 -32.32 -24.44
CA VAL A 3 -9.13 -32.02 -23.23
C VAL A 3 -9.79 -30.66 -23.42
N ALA A 4 -11.13 -30.65 -23.42
CA ALA A 4 -11.93 -29.43 -23.49
C ALA A 4 -11.80 -28.63 -22.19
N VAL A 5 -11.37 -27.37 -22.31
CA VAL A 5 -11.40 -26.38 -21.23
C VAL A 5 -12.83 -25.83 -21.16
N SER A 6 -13.64 -26.37 -20.26
CA SER A 6 -14.94 -25.80 -19.88
C SER A 6 -14.80 -25.05 -18.56
N GLY A 7 -15.13 -23.75 -18.57
CA GLY A 7 -15.25 -22.97 -17.35
C GLY A 7 -14.95 -21.48 -17.53
N ALA A 8 -15.54 -20.82 -18.52
CA ALA A 8 -15.58 -19.35 -18.52
C ALA A 8 -16.52 -18.90 -17.40
N SER A 9 -15.98 -18.38 -16.30
CA SER A 9 -16.73 -17.68 -15.27
C SER A 9 -17.43 -16.48 -15.91
N SER A 10 -18.72 -16.62 -16.22
CA SER A 10 -19.54 -15.53 -16.74
C SER A 10 -19.72 -14.49 -15.65
N CYS A 11 -18.92 -13.42 -15.69
CA CYS A 11 -19.12 -12.22 -14.90
C CYS A 11 -20.43 -11.57 -15.36
N ARG A 12 -21.55 -12.00 -14.79
CA ARG A 12 -22.86 -11.44 -15.08
C ARG A 12 -22.97 -10.08 -14.39
N ASP A 13 -23.17 -9.02 -15.16
CA ASP A 13 -23.38 -7.67 -14.63
C ASP A 13 -24.72 -7.62 -13.88
N ARG A 14 -24.65 -7.50 -12.54
CA ARG A 14 -25.81 -7.43 -11.63
C ARG A 14 -26.13 -6.00 -11.20
N THR A 15 -25.51 -4.99 -11.83
CA THR A 15 -25.73 -3.58 -11.52
C THR A 15 -27.20 -3.18 -11.72
N SER A 16 -27.85 -3.74 -12.73
CA SER A 16 -29.27 -3.50 -13.02
C SER A 16 -30.20 -4.09 -11.95
N GLU A 17 -29.90 -5.28 -11.44
CA GLU A 17 -30.63 -5.90 -10.33
C GLU A 17 -30.52 -5.07 -9.05
N PHE A 18 -29.31 -4.57 -8.75
CA PHE A 18 -29.07 -3.69 -7.60
C PHE A 18 -29.85 -2.37 -7.72
N GLN A 19 -29.82 -1.72 -8.88
CA GLN A 19 -30.59 -0.49 -9.12
C GLN A 19 -32.10 -0.72 -8.97
N ALA A 20 -32.63 -1.83 -9.50
CA ALA A 20 -34.04 -2.18 -9.36
C ALA A 20 -34.44 -2.40 -7.89
N ILE A 21 -33.57 -3.01 -7.08
CA ILE A 21 -33.81 -3.18 -5.64
C ILE A 21 -33.73 -1.83 -4.91
N ALA A 22 -32.74 -0.98 -5.24
CA ALA A 22 -32.59 0.34 -4.63
C ALA A 22 -33.80 1.25 -4.92
N GLU A 23 -34.32 1.24 -6.15
CA GLU A 23 -35.54 1.97 -6.50
C GLU A 23 -36.77 1.41 -5.78
N ARG A 24 -36.87 0.08 -5.65
CA ARG A 24 -37.96 -0.57 -4.91
C ARG A 24 -37.93 -0.24 -3.42
N LEU A 25 -36.74 -0.13 -2.83
CA LEU A 25 -36.55 0.28 -1.44
C LEU A 25 -36.92 1.76 -1.26
N LYS A 26 -36.53 2.63 -2.20
CA LYS A 26 -36.87 4.06 -2.20
C LYS A 26 -38.38 4.31 -2.36
N ARG A 27 -39.08 3.47 -3.12
CA ARG A 27 -40.55 3.48 -3.26
C ARG A 27 -41.29 2.79 -2.12
N SER A 28 -40.61 2.11 -1.20
CA SER A 28 -41.25 1.50 -0.05
C SER A 28 -41.76 2.59 0.91
N PRO A 29 -43.05 2.56 1.31
CA PRO A 29 -43.64 3.59 2.18
C PRO A 29 -43.00 3.64 3.57
N ALA A 30 -42.23 2.61 3.97
CA ALA A 30 -41.45 2.62 5.20
C ALA A 30 -40.32 3.68 5.22
N PHE A 31 -39.81 4.10 4.04
CA PHE A 31 -38.78 5.14 3.91
C PHE A 31 -39.34 6.54 3.62
N SER A 32 -40.53 6.62 3.00
CA SER A 32 -41.17 7.91 2.67
C SER A 32 -41.84 8.58 3.89
N ALA A 33 -42.15 7.82 4.95
CA ALA A 33 -42.71 8.38 6.18
C ALA A 33 -41.68 9.15 7.06
N ALA A 34 -40.38 9.01 6.77
CA ALA A 34 -39.32 9.64 7.57
C ALA A 34 -38.80 10.98 7.01
N ASN A 35 -39.23 11.40 5.81
CA ASN A 35 -38.64 12.58 5.14
C ASN A 35 -39.66 13.64 4.71
N GLY A 36 -40.85 13.64 5.31
CA GLY A 36 -41.92 14.58 5.00
C GLY A 36 -42.13 15.64 6.08
N SER A 37 -41.15 16.53 6.30
CA SER A 37 -41.35 17.91 6.79
C SER A 37 -40.01 18.53 7.20
N MET A 38 -39.52 19.53 6.47
CA MET A 38 -38.76 20.67 7.01
C MET A 38 -38.67 21.78 5.95
N GLU A 39 -39.66 22.67 5.98
CA GLU A 39 -39.54 24.03 5.46
C GLU A 39 -39.87 24.98 6.62
N GLY A 40 -38.89 25.83 6.98
CA GLY A 40 -39.07 27.05 7.77
C GLY A 40 -38.94 26.95 9.29
N SER A 41 -37.78 27.35 9.84
CA SER A 41 -37.62 28.56 10.68
C SER A 41 -36.34 28.58 11.52
N SER A 42 -35.73 29.76 11.56
CA SER A 42 -34.54 30.14 12.33
C SER A 42 -34.66 29.99 13.86
N ALA A 43 -33.49 29.80 14.46
CA ALA A 43 -33.07 30.20 15.80
C ALA A 43 -33.69 29.49 17.01
N ARG A 44 -32.96 28.53 17.61
CA ARG A 44 -32.69 28.53 19.05
C ARG A 44 -31.51 27.66 19.46
N ALA A 45 -30.70 28.23 20.34
CA ALA A 45 -29.51 27.69 20.95
C ALA A 45 -29.76 26.49 21.90
N GLY A 46 -28.72 25.66 22.05
CA GLY A 46 -28.30 25.10 23.34
C GLY A 46 -28.88 23.75 23.73
N GLY A 47 -28.14 22.67 23.45
CA GLY A 47 -28.29 21.37 24.08
C GLY A 47 -27.09 20.46 23.77
N PRO A 48 -26.28 20.03 24.77
CA PRO A 48 -25.09 19.24 24.51
C PRO A 48 -25.46 17.77 24.33
N LEU A 49 -25.44 17.28 23.10
CA LEU A 49 -25.55 15.84 22.83
C LEU A 49 -24.15 15.23 22.82
N GLN A 50 -23.99 14.29 23.76
CA GLN A 50 -22.84 13.47 24.09
C GLN A 50 -22.13 12.93 22.85
N GLN A 51 -20.83 13.21 22.80
CA GLN A 51 -19.87 12.85 21.77
C GLN A 51 -19.61 11.34 21.71
N HIS A 52 -20.00 10.69 20.61
CA HIS A 52 -19.53 9.35 20.20
C HIS A 52 -18.65 9.50 18.93
N GLN A 53 -17.52 10.21 19.05
CA GLN A 53 -16.63 10.55 17.90
C GLN A 53 -15.24 9.91 17.94
N SER A 54 -14.93 9.01 18.88
CA SER A 54 -13.56 8.55 19.12
C SER A 54 -13.03 7.48 18.15
N SER A 55 -13.88 6.62 17.57
CA SER A 55 -13.40 5.49 16.76
C SER A 55 -13.11 5.85 15.29
N GLY A 56 -13.82 6.84 14.74
CA GLY A 56 -13.66 7.29 13.34
C GLY A 56 -12.47 8.23 13.13
N SER A 57 -12.14 9.06 14.12
CA SER A 57 -11.02 10.02 14.00
C SER A 57 -9.67 9.30 13.87
N LEU A 58 -9.45 8.24 14.66
CA LEU A 58 -8.18 7.51 14.67
C LEU A 58 -7.93 6.71 13.37
N HIS A 59 -8.97 6.09 12.80
CA HIS A 59 -8.86 5.40 11.50
C HIS A 59 -8.65 6.39 10.36
N SER A 60 -9.33 7.54 10.40
CA SER A 60 -9.11 8.63 9.46
C SER A 60 -7.68 9.17 9.53
N GLU A 61 -7.12 9.33 10.73
CA GLU A 61 -5.74 9.79 10.92
C GLU A 61 -4.70 8.79 10.39
N PHE A 62 -4.88 7.49 10.67
CA PHE A 62 -4.02 6.44 10.10
C PHE A 62 -4.06 6.47 8.57
N ASN A 63 -5.26 6.44 7.97
CA ASN A 63 -5.41 6.43 6.51
C ASN A 63 -4.85 7.70 5.87
N ARG A 64 -5.04 8.86 6.51
CA ARG A 64 -4.47 10.12 6.05
C ARG A 64 -2.94 10.09 6.05
N ARG A 65 -2.32 9.61 7.14
CA ARG A 65 -0.85 9.47 7.23
C ARG A 65 -0.33 8.45 6.22
N ALA A 66 -0.97 7.29 6.09
CA ALA A 66 -0.59 6.26 5.12
C ALA A 66 -0.66 6.77 3.68
N SER A 67 -1.73 7.52 3.33
CA SER A 67 -1.89 8.14 2.02
C SER A 67 -0.80 9.18 1.74
N GLN A 68 -0.48 10.03 2.73
CA GLN A 68 0.59 11.01 2.62
C GLN A 68 1.95 10.35 2.40
N ILE A 69 2.27 9.30 3.15
CA ILE A 69 3.52 8.53 2.98
C ILE A 69 3.56 7.91 1.58
N GLY A 70 2.47 7.30 1.12
CA GLY A 70 2.38 6.74 -0.22
C GLY A 70 2.64 7.78 -1.33
N LEU A 71 2.10 8.99 -1.18
CA LEU A 71 2.35 10.10 -2.09
C LEU A 71 3.82 10.54 -2.06
N SER A 72 4.40 10.69 -0.88
CA SER A 72 5.80 11.06 -0.70
C SER A 72 6.74 10.01 -1.29
N ILE A 73 6.49 8.70 -1.12
CA ILE A 73 7.26 7.63 -1.76
C ILE A 73 7.21 7.78 -3.29
N HIS A 74 6.02 8.02 -3.86
CA HIS A 74 5.87 8.20 -5.30
C HIS A 74 6.64 9.42 -5.82
N GLN A 75 6.58 10.55 -5.10
CA GLN A 75 7.34 11.75 -5.45
C GLN A 75 8.85 11.50 -5.41
N THR A 76 9.34 10.81 -4.37
CA THR A 76 10.75 10.42 -4.25
C THR A 76 11.18 9.49 -5.37
N SER A 77 10.35 8.51 -5.73
CA SER A 77 10.59 7.61 -6.86
C SER A 77 10.68 8.37 -8.20
N ASN A 78 9.86 9.40 -8.42
CA ASN A 78 9.96 10.24 -9.63
C ASN A 78 11.28 11.05 -9.66
N LYS A 79 11.70 11.63 -8.52
CA LYS A 79 13.00 12.31 -8.40
C LYS A 79 14.16 11.35 -8.66
N LEU A 80 14.06 10.15 -8.10
CA LEU A 80 15.02 9.06 -8.31
C LEU A 80 15.08 8.65 -9.77
N HIS A 81 13.96 8.53 -10.46
CA HIS A 81 13.93 8.23 -11.89
C HIS A 81 14.66 9.30 -12.71
N LYS A 82 14.45 10.58 -12.39
CA LYS A 82 15.19 11.70 -13.01
C LYS A 82 16.69 11.60 -12.71
N LEU A 83 17.07 11.31 -11.48
CA LEU A 83 18.46 11.07 -11.09
C LEU A 83 19.08 9.90 -11.88
N THR A 84 18.36 8.79 -12.04
CA THR A 84 18.77 7.63 -12.84
C THR A 84 19.02 8.03 -14.29
N GLN A 85 18.15 8.83 -14.88
CA GLN A 85 18.33 9.33 -16.24
C GLN A 85 19.57 10.22 -16.37
N LEU A 86 19.77 11.15 -15.43
CA LEU A 86 20.93 12.05 -15.41
C LEU A 86 22.24 11.28 -15.17
N ALA A 87 22.24 10.31 -14.27
CA ALA A 87 23.38 9.44 -14.00
C ALA A 87 23.76 8.60 -15.24
N LYS A 88 22.78 8.13 -16.01
CA LYS A 88 23.01 7.40 -17.28
C LYS A 88 23.50 8.32 -18.41
N LYS A 89 22.93 9.53 -18.51
CA LYS A 89 23.22 10.53 -19.55
C LYS A 89 24.49 11.33 -19.31
N THR A 90 25.06 11.29 -18.10
CA THR A 90 26.30 12.00 -17.75
C THR A 90 27.38 11.71 -18.79
N SER A 91 27.62 12.69 -19.66
CA SER A 91 28.65 12.67 -20.69
C SER A 91 29.91 13.29 -20.12
N ILE A 92 31.07 12.80 -20.53
CA ILE A 92 32.40 13.21 -20.02
C ILE A 92 32.63 14.73 -20.16
N PHE A 93 31.91 15.39 -21.06
CA PHE A 93 32.09 16.81 -21.40
C PHE A 93 31.00 17.74 -20.87
N ASP A 94 29.91 17.21 -20.30
CA ASP A 94 28.79 17.98 -19.76
C ASP A 94 28.17 17.20 -18.58
N ASP A 95 28.86 17.21 -17.42
CA ASP A 95 28.43 16.52 -16.19
C ASP A 95 27.51 17.46 -15.40
N PRO A 96 26.20 17.16 -15.29
CA PRO A 96 25.28 17.89 -14.41
C PRO A 96 25.54 17.52 -12.94
N ALA A 97 26.79 17.70 -12.49
CA ALA A 97 27.25 17.26 -11.17
C ALA A 97 26.48 17.95 -10.04
N VAL A 98 26.13 19.22 -10.22
CA VAL A 98 25.37 20.02 -9.25
C VAL A 98 23.93 19.52 -9.13
N GLU A 99 23.22 19.34 -10.26
CA GLU A 99 21.83 18.84 -10.25
C GLU A 99 21.75 17.43 -9.65
N ILE A 100 22.72 16.58 -9.96
CA ILE A 100 22.82 15.23 -9.41
C ILE A 100 23.10 15.26 -7.89
N GLN A 101 23.97 16.13 -7.43
CA GLN A 101 24.27 16.28 -5.99
C GLN A 101 23.06 16.83 -5.23
N GLU A 102 22.32 17.79 -5.81
CA GLU A 102 21.09 18.32 -5.24
C GLU A 102 19.99 17.25 -5.16
N LEU A 103 19.72 16.53 -6.26
CA LEU A 103 18.74 15.45 -6.28
C LEU A 103 19.13 14.34 -5.30
N THR A 104 20.41 14.00 -5.19
CA THR A 104 20.90 13.02 -4.21
C THR A 104 20.63 13.48 -2.78
N ALA A 105 20.90 14.75 -2.47
CA ALA A 105 20.65 15.30 -1.14
C ALA A 105 19.15 15.35 -0.79
N VAL A 106 18.30 15.74 -1.75
CA VAL A 106 16.85 15.77 -1.58
C VAL A 106 16.28 14.35 -1.40
N ILE A 107 16.67 13.40 -2.25
CA ILE A 107 16.20 12.01 -2.15
C ILE A 107 16.66 11.38 -0.82
N ARG A 108 17.90 11.65 -0.39
CA ARG A 108 18.39 11.20 0.92
C ARG A 108 17.51 11.73 2.06
N GLN A 109 17.18 13.02 2.04
CA GLN A 109 16.31 13.63 3.04
C GLN A 109 14.90 13.04 3.00
N ASP A 110 14.34 12.86 1.81
CA ASP A 110 13.01 12.29 1.62
C ASP A 110 12.95 10.85 2.16
N ILE A 111 13.95 10.01 1.87
CA ILE A 111 14.01 8.61 2.35
C ILE A 111 14.12 8.57 3.88
N GLN A 112 14.91 9.45 4.50
CA GLN A 112 14.99 9.54 5.97
C GLN A 112 13.65 9.95 6.59
N ALA A 113 12.99 10.97 6.01
CA ALA A 113 11.67 11.40 6.46
C ALA A 113 10.61 10.30 6.29
N LEU A 114 10.65 9.57 5.18
CA LEU A 114 9.77 8.45 4.90
C LEU A 114 9.98 7.30 5.90
N ASN A 115 11.24 6.97 6.22
CA ASN A 115 11.55 5.93 7.20
C ASN A 115 10.98 6.26 8.57
N SER A 116 11.22 7.49 9.06
CA SER A 116 10.65 7.96 10.33
C SER A 116 9.12 7.98 10.33
N ALA A 117 8.50 8.40 9.22
CA ALA A 117 7.04 8.44 9.11
C ALA A 117 6.40 7.05 9.12
N ILE A 118 7.07 6.06 8.51
CA ILE A 118 6.62 4.65 8.54
C ILE A 118 6.78 4.05 9.94
N GLU A 119 7.88 4.35 10.64
CA GLU A 119 8.05 3.93 12.04
C GLU A 119 6.96 4.48 12.95
N ASP A 120 6.62 5.77 12.80
CA ASP A 120 5.53 6.38 13.56
C ASP A 120 4.17 5.79 13.19
N LEU A 121 3.93 5.50 11.90
CA LEU A 121 2.72 4.82 11.44
C LEU A 121 2.61 3.41 12.04
N GLN A 122 3.73 2.69 12.16
CA GLN A 122 3.78 1.38 12.78
C GLN A 122 3.46 1.44 14.27
N ARG A 123 4.00 2.41 15.01
CA ARG A 123 3.65 2.61 16.44
C ARG A 123 2.15 2.80 16.65
N VAL A 124 1.49 3.54 15.75
CA VAL A 124 0.03 3.71 15.77
C VAL A 124 -0.70 2.41 15.46
N CYS A 125 -0.16 1.59 14.56
CA CYS A 125 -0.69 0.27 14.24
C CYS A 125 -0.60 -0.68 15.45
N ASP A 126 0.57 -0.77 16.07
CA ASP A 126 0.84 -1.65 17.22
C ASP A 126 0.00 -1.24 18.44
N ALA A 127 -0.06 0.06 18.75
CA ALA A 127 -0.90 0.59 19.83
C ALA A 127 -2.40 0.33 19.59
N ARG A 128 -2.85 0.35 18.32
CA ARG A 128 -4.25 0.05 17.99
C ARG A 128 -4.56 -1.44 18.07
N ASN A 129 -3.61 -2.31 17.72
CA ASN A 129 -3.75 -3.75 17.81
C ASN A 129 -3.97 -4.20 19.28
N GLU A 130 -3.33 -3.54 20.24
CA GLU A 130 -3.56 -3.83 21.67
C GLU A 130 -4.95 -3.42 22.18
N ILE A 131 -5.48 -2.28 21.71
CA ILE A 131 -6.73 -1.69 22.24
C ILE A 131 -7.97 -2.26 21.55
N ASN A 132 -7.89 -2.64 20.28
CA ASN A 132 -9.06 -2.91 19.45
C ASN A 132 -8.98 -4.31 18.81
N ARG A 133 -9.76 -5.28 19.33
CA ARG A 133 -9.82 -6.66 18.82
C ARG A 133 -10.60 -6.83 17.51
N ASN A 134 -10.87 -5.75 16.77
CA ASN A 134 -11.42 -5.87 15.43
C ASN A 134 -10.32 -6.33 14.47
N LYS A 135 -10.15 -7.66 14.38
CA LYS A 135 -9.14 -8.38 13.61
C LYS A 135 -8.91 -7.76 12.22
N HIS A 136 -9.98 -7.58 11.45
CA HIS A 136 -9.92 -7.03 10.09
C HIS A 136 -9.32 -5.61 9.98
N SER A 137 -9.57 -4.70 10.94
CA SER A 137 -9.00 -3.34 10.91
C SER A 137 -7.51 -3.33 11.22
N SER A 138 -7.07 -4.25 12.08
CA SER A 138 -5.67 -4.43 12.44
C SER A 138 -4.88 -5.04 11.28
N ASP A 139 -5.45 -6.07 10.65
CA ASP A 139 -4.86 -6.75 9.49
C ASP A 139 -4.71 -5.80 8.30
N HIS A 140 -5.75 -4.99 8.04
CA HIS A 140 -5.68 -3.97 7.00
C HIS A 140 -4.55 -2.95 7.27
N SER A 141 -4.47 -2.43 8.50
CA SER A 141 -3.44 -1.45 8.87
C SER A 141 -2.03 -2.03 8.75
N THR A 142 -1.85 -3.27 9.20
CA THR A 142 -0.58 -4.02 9.09
C THR A 142 -0.19 -4.24 7.63
N THR A 143 -1.17 -4.63 6.79
CA THR A 143 -0.97 -4.83 5.36
C THR A 143 -0.56 -3.54 4.66
N VAL A 144 -1.20 -2.40 4.98
CA VAL A 144 -0.85 -1.09 4.40
C VAL A 144 0.57 -0.69 4.79
N VAL A 145 0.93 -0.84 6.08
CA VAL A 145 2.29 -0.56 6.58
C VAL A 145 3.33 -1.44 5.88
N GLY A 146 3.05 -2.74 5.70
CA GLY A 146 3.92 -3.67 4.97
C GLY A 146 4.12 -3.24 3.51
N ASN A 147 3.04 -2.90 2.79
CA ASN A 147 3.11 -2.42 1.42
C ASN A 147 3.97 -1.15 1.29
N LEU A 148 3.82 -0.20 2.22
CA LEU A 148 4.61 1.04 2.23
C LEU A 148 6.10 0.75 2.49
N LYS A 149 6.42 -0.17 3.39
CA LYS A 149 7.80 -0.61 3.66
C LYS A 149 8.45 -1.25 2.45
N THR A 150 7.76 -2.17 1.78
CA THR A 150 8.29 -2.80 0.55
C THR A 150 8.57 -1.75 -0.53
N ARG A 151 7.64 -0.82 -0.77
CA ARG A 151 7.85 0.27 -1.75
C ARG A 151 9.01 1.19 -1.37
N LEU A 152 9.18 1.53 -0.09
CA LEU A 152 10.32 2.32 0.37
C LEU A 152 11.63 1.55 0.21
N MET A 153 11.64 0.25 0.50
CA MET A 153 12.78 -0.63 0.31
C MET A 153 13.21 -0.69 -1.16
N ASP A 154 12.25 -0.85 -2.08
CA ASP A 154 12.51 -0.85 -3.52
C ASP A 154 13.10 0.49 -3.99
N THR A 155 12.53 1.60 -3.53
CA THR A 155 13.02 2.96 -3.84
C THR A 155 14.44 3.17 -3.29
N THR A 156 14.72 2.68 -2.08
CA THR A 156 16.04 2.76 -1.42
C THR A 156 17.07 1.91 -2.17
N LYS A 157 16.67 0.72 -2.63
CA LYS A 157 17.52 -0.15 -3.44
C LYS A 157 17.87 0.49 -4.78
N GLU A 158 16.88 1.00 -5.52
CA GLU A 158 17.14 1.69 -6.79
C GLU A 158 18.06 2.90 -6.58
N PHE A 159 17.89 3.67 -5.50
CA PHE A 159 18.77 4.80 -5.19
C PHE A 159 20.21 4.36 -4.92
N LYS A 160 20.40 3.30 -4.13
CA LYS A 160 21.72 2.72 -3.91
C LYS A 160 22.38 2.26 -5.22
N ASP A 161 21.63 1.62 -6.11
CA ASP A 161 22.15 1.13 -7.39
C ASP A 161 22.62 2.28 -8.28
N VAL A 162 21.84 3.38 -8.34
CA VAL A 162 22.20 4.59 -9.10
C VAL A 162 23.46 5.26 -8.55
N LEU A 163 23.57 5.36 -7.23
CA LEU A 163 24.76 5.92 -6.57
C LEU A 163 26.00 5.07 -6.81
N THR A 164 25.86 3.75 -6.77
CA THR A 164 26.94 2.79 -7.06
C THR A 164 27.40 2.93 -8.50
N LEU A 165 26.47 2.95 -9.47
CA LEU A 165 26.74 3.14 -10.89
C LEU A 165 27.49 4.46 -11.16
N ARG A 166 27.08 5.56 -10.51
CA ARG A 166 27.78 6.85 -10.64
C ARG A 166 29.15 6.85 -9.97
N SER A 167 29.29 6.15 -8.83
CA SER A 167 30.58 5.99 -8.14
C SER A 167 31.57 5.25 -9.03
N GLU A 168 31.15 4.16 -9.67
CA GLU A 168 31.96 3.41 -10.63
C GLU A 168 32.37 4.27 -11.84
N ARG A 169 31.44 5.01 -12.45
CA ARG A 169 31.75 5.90 -13.59
C ARG A 169 32.69 7.05 -13.22
N ARG A 170 32.72 7.45 -11.95
CA ARG A 170 33.65 8.45 -11.41
C ARG A 170 34.91 7.84 -10.77
N ARG A 171 35.16 6.54 -10.81
CA ARG A 171 36.49 6.01 -10.46
C ARG A 171 37.45 6.16 -11.66
N PRO A 172 38.59 6.85 -11.51
CA PRO A 172 39.61 6.91 -12.56
C PRO A 172 40.19 5.49 -12.72
N GLY A 173 39.86 4.82 -13.83
CA GLY A 173 40.29 3.44 -14.12
C GLY A 173 39.19 2.53 -14.67
N GLY A 174 37.90 2.92 -14.61
CA GLY A 174 36.80 2.11 -15.16
C GLY A 174 36.60 2.23 -16.69
N ALA A 175 37.28 3.17 -17.35
CA ALA A 175 37.12 3.48 -18.77
C ALA A 175 38.42 3.34 -19.59
N GLU A 176 39.42 2.62 -19.07
CA GLU A 176 40.72 2.42 -19.74
C GLU A 176 41.03 0.95 -20.05
N SER A 177 40.01 0.16 -20.42
CA SER A 177 40.24 -1.23 -20.86
C SER A 177 39.66 -1.59 -22.23
N SER A 178 39.22 -0.61 -23.04
CA SER A 178 38.65 -0.91 -24.36
C SER A 178 39.02 0.05 -25.49
N THR A 179 40.05 0.88 -25.35
CA THR A 179 40.59 1.65 -26.50
C THR A 179 42.10 1.84 -26.37
N SER A 180 42.82 0.72 -26.36
CA SER A 180 44.27 0.68 -26.60
C SER A 180 44.61 -0.46 -27.56
N GLN A 181 44.01 -0.43 -28.75
CA GLN A 181 44.49 -1.15 -29.92
C GLN A 181 44.30 -0.27 -31.15
N ALA A 182 45.06 0.83 -31.20
CA ALA A 182 45.40 1.47 -32.46
C ALA A 182 46.72 2.22 -32.29
N SER A 183 47.76 1.68 -32.93
CA SER A 183 48.89 2.42 -33.47
C SER A 183 49.98 2.89 -32.50
N SER A 184 51.04 2.08 -32.37
CA SER A 184 52.41 2.63 -32.43
C SER A 184 53.43 1.53 -32.65
N SER A 185 53.66 1.21 -33.93
CA SER A 185 54.94 0.74 -34.41
C SER A 185 55.91 1.93 -34.46
N SER A 186 56.92 1.96 -33.59
CA SER A 186 58.26 2.49 -33.93
C SER A 186 59.20 2.37 -32.74
N LEU A 187 60.27 1.62 -32.95
CA LEU A 187 61.48 1.51 -32.14
C LEU A 187 62.11 2.88 -31.82
N SER A 188 62.85 2.94 -30.71
CA SER A 188 64.27 3.36 -30.60
C SER A 188 64.56 4.39 -29.49
N SER A 189 65.32 3.91 -28.49
CA SER A 189 66.52 4.54 -27.88
C SER A 189 66.52 5.98 -27.33
N SER A 190 66.97 6.04 -26.06
CA SER A 190 67.92 7.01 -25.47
C SER A 190 67.42 8.36 -24.93
N GLN A 191 67.55 8.49 -23.60
CA GLN A 191 68.26 9.56 -22.86
C GLN A 191 68.09 11.00 -23.37
N SER A 192 67.36 11.84 -22.62
CA SER A 192 67.84 13.12 -22.03
C SER A 192 66.70 14.07 -21.58
N GLN A 193 67.01 14.83 -20.52
CA GLN A 193 66.48 16.14 -20.11
C GLN A 193 65.00 16.26 -19.68
N THR A 194 64.73 16.41 -18.38
CA THR A 194 64.55 17.72 -17.70
C THR A 194 64.06 18.83 -18.62
N GLN A 195 62.75 19.13 -18.56
CA GLN A 195 62.17 20.47 -18.31
C GLN A 195 60.74 20.52 -18.88
N THR A 196 59.74 20.39 -18.00
CA THR A 196 58.46 21.12 -18.10
C THR A 196 57.72 20.97 -16.77
N GLN A 197 57.97 21.91 -15.88
CA GLN A 197 57.07 22.23 -14.78
C GLN A 197 56.28 23.47 -15.21
N GLN A 198 55.04 23.56 -14.71
CA GLN A 198 54.01 24.59 -14.94
C GLN A 198 53.09 24.37 -16.13
N LEU A 199 51.98 23.67 -15.86
CA LEU A 199 50.61 24.04 -16.27
C LEU A 199 49.61 23.01 -15.68
N VAL A 200 49.60 22.80 -14.35
CA VAL A 200 48.52 22.02 -13.73
C VAL A 200 48.11 22.55 -12.33
N PRO A 201 47.58 23.79 -12.16
CA PRO A 201 46.88 24.17 -10.93
C PRO A 201 45.37 23.83 -10.97
N THR A 202 44.83 23.51 -12.16
CA THR A 202 43.39 23.25 -12.36
C THR A 202 42.99 21.78 -12.19
N GLN A 203 43.93 20.84 -12.24
CA GLN A 203 43.62 19.41 -12.07
C GLN A 203 43.45 19.02 -10.61
N ASP A 204 44.22 19.62 -9.68
CA ASP A 204 44.10 19.35 -8.25
C ASP A 204 42.71 19.73 -7.71
N HIS A 205 42.16 20.87 -8.14
CA HIS A 205 40.80 21.28 -7.77
C HIS A 205 39.72 20.30 -8.26
N TYR A 206 39.88 19.74 -9.48
CA TYR A 206 38.96 18.76 -10.02
C TYR A 206 39.05 17.40 -9.30
N LEU A 207 40.27 16.93 -9.03
CA LEU A 207 40.49 15.69 -8.28
C LEU A 207 39.98 15.80 -6.84
N HIS A 208 40.17 16.96 -6.20
CA HIS A 208 39.69 17.22 -4.85
C HIS A 208 38.14 17.26 -4.78
N SER A 209 37.49 18.02 -5.67
CA SER A 209 36.02 18.07 -5.74
C SER A 209 35.40 16.70 -6.07
N ARG A 210 36.06 15.92 -6.93
CA ARG A 210 35.66 14.55 -7.27
C ARG A 210 35.79 13.61 -6.07
N ALA A 211 36.89 13.71 -5.31
CA ALA A 211 37.11 12.91 -4.10
C ALA A 211 36.07 13.23 -3.01
N GLU A 212 35.76 14.51 -2.80
CA GLU A 212 34.72 14.94 -1.85
C GLU A 212 33.34 14.40 -2.26
N ALA A 213 32.99 14.53 -3.53
CA ALA A 213 31.70 14.07 -4.03
C ALA A 213 31.59 12.54 -4.11
N LEU A 214 32.70 11.79 -4.09
CA LEU A 214 32.70 10.34 -3.88
C LEU A 214 32.50 9.98 -2.41
N ARG A 215 33.17 10.69 -1.50
CA ARG A 215 33.02 10.50 -0.05
C ARG A 215 31.59 10.74 0.42
N ASN A 216 30.93 11.78 -0.12
CA ASN A 216 29.53 12.07 0.18
C ASN A 216 28.59 10.95 -0.31
N VAL A 217 28.88 10.37 -1.47
CA VAL A 217 28.13 9.22 -2.00
C VAL A 217 28.35 7.98 -1.15
N GLU A 218 29.59 7.70 -0.74
CA GLU A 218 29.91 6.57 0.15
C GLU A 218 29.22 6.68 1.51
N SER A 219 29.20 7.88 2.12
CA SER A 219 28.45 8.14 3.36
C SER A 219 26.95 7.89 3.16
N THR A 220 26.39 8.37 2.05
CA THR A 220 24.97 8.18 1.72
C THR A 220 24.66 6.69 1.53
N ILE A 221 25.50 5.93 0.83
CA ILE A 221 25.33 4.48 0.64
C ILE A 221 25.38 3.75 1.99
N ALA A 222 26.27 4.14 2.91
CA ALA A 222 26.35 3.55 4.24
C ALA A 222 25.08 3.83 5.07
N GLU A 223 24.59 5.07 5.07
CA GLU A 223 23.32 5.45 5.72
C GLU A 223 22.14 4.67 5.15
N LEU A 224 22.03 4.58 3.82
CA LEU A 224 21.00 3.79 3.15
C LEU A 224 21.14 2.30 3.46
N GLY A 225 22.36 1.80 3.66
CA GLY A 225 22.61 0.43 4.10
C GLY A 225 21.98 0.14 5.46
N ASN A 226 22.05 1.09 6.39
CA ASN A 226 21.41 0.96 7.70
C ASN A 226 19.88 0.97 7.57
N ILE A 227 19.31 1.92 6.82
CA ILE A 227 17.86 1.99 6.56
C ILE A 227 17.38 0.71 5.86
N PHE A 228 18.13 0.24 4.87
CA PHE A 228 17.82 -0.98 4.13
C PHE A 228 17.86 -2.21 5.04
N SER A 229 18.85 -2.32 5.92
CA SER A 229 18.91 -3.42 6.89
C SER A 229 17.73 -3.37 7.86
N GLN A 230 17.37 -2.18 8.34
CA GLN A 230 16.23 -1.97 9.23
C GLN A 230 14.90 -2.31 8.54
N LEU A 231 14.69 -1.87 7.30
CA LEU A 231 13.53 -2.24 6.51
C LEU A 231 13.50 -3.74 6.20
N ALA A 232 14.65 -4.34 5.90
CA ALA A 232 14.75 -5.77 5.62
C ALA A 232 14.40 -6.61 6.86
N THR A 233 14.91 -6.28 8.05
CA THR A 233 14.52 -6.98 9.28
C THR A 233 13.05 -6.76 9.59
N MET A 234 12.56 -5.54 9.39
CA MET A 234 11.18 -5.16 9.65
C MET A 234 10.18 -5.80 8.66
N VAL A 235 10.59 -6.08 7.42
CA VAL A 235 9.80 -6.83 6.41
C VAL A 235 9.92 -8.34 6.63
N ALA A 236 11.10 -8.83 7.05
CA ALA A 236 11.33 -10.24 7.36
C ALA A 236 10.55 -10.70 8.61
N GLU A 237 10.50 -9.87 9.66
CA GLU A 237 9.67 -10.11 10.85
C GLU A 237 8.18 -10.03 10.53
N GLN A 238 7.80 -9.16 9.60
CA GLN A 238 6.43 -9.07 9.09
C GLN A 238 6.07 -10.19 8.11
N GLY A 239 6.97 -11.17 7.93
CA GLY A 239 6.77 -12.46 7.28
C GLY A 239 5.82 -12.36 6.11
N GLU A 240 6.31 -11.79 5.00
CA GLU A 240 5.62 -11.63 3.72
C GLU A 240 4.15 -12.04 3.79
N VAL A 241 3.30 -11.13 4.25
CA VAL A 241 1.86 -11.23 4.04
C VAL A 241 1.65 -11.03 2.53
N ALA A 242 2.06 -12.03 1.75
CA ALA A 242 1.75 -12.17 0.34
C ALA A 242 0.22 -12.22 0.27
N ILE A 243 -0.38 -11.04 0.11
CA ILE A 243 -1.74 -10.77 -0.31
C ILE A 243 -2.67 -11.91 0.12
N ARG A 244 -2.96 -11.99 1.42
CA ARG A 244 -3.88 -13.01 1.97
C ARG A 244 -5.31 -12.69 1.57
N ILE A 245 -5.65 -13.05 0.34
CA ILE A 245 -7.03 -13.24 -0.07
C ILE A 245 -7.62 -14.46 0.67
N ASP A 246 -6.77 -15.44 1.02
CA ASP A 246 -7.21 -16.72 1.59
C ASP A 246 -7.64 -16.62 3.07
N GLU A 247 -7.01 -15.79 3.89
CA GLU A 247 -7.37 -15.69 5.32
C GLU A 247 -8.71 -14.96 5.53
N ASN A 248 -9.01 -13.99 4.66
CA ASN A 248 -10.32 -13.32 4.65
C ASN A 248 -11.42 -14.26 4.10
N MET A 249 -11.07 -15.28 3.30
CA MET A 249 -11.99 -16.33 2.85
C MET A 249 -12.40 -17.25 4.00
N ASP A 250 -11.46 -17.61 4.88
CA ASP A 250 -11.71 -18.51 6.02
C ASP A 250 -12.63 -17.86 7.07
N ASP A 251 -12.38 -16.58 7.41
CA ASP A 251 -13.27 -15.80 8.27
C ASP A 251 -14.68 -15.61 7.64
N THR A 252 -14.75 -15.46 6.32
CA THR A 252 -16.03 -15.40 5.58
C THR A 252 -16.75 -16.75 5.64
N LEU A 253 -16.02 -17.85 5.49
CA LEU A 253 -16.56 -19.21 5.57
C LEU A 253 -17.13 -19.50 6.96
N SER A 254 -16.40 -19.13 8.03
CA SER A 254 -16.86 -19.26 9.41
C SER A 254 -18.15 -18.46 9.67
N ASN A 255 -18.22 -17.22 9.19
CA ASN A 255 -19.42 -16.38 9.34
C ASN A 255 -20.61 -16.90 8.52
N VAL A 256 -20.38 -17.45 7.33
CA VAL A 256 -21.41 -18.07 6.50
C VAL A 256 -21.93 -19.35 7.14
N ASP A 257 -21.06 -20.18 7.72
CA ASP A 257 -21.45 -21.41 8.41
C ASP A 257 -22.23 -21.11 9.70
N ALA A 258 -21.81 -20.08 10.45
CA ALA A 258 -22.58 -19.56 11.59
C ALA A 258 -23.96 -19.03 11.18
N ALA A 259 -24.06 -18.32 10.05
CA ALA A 259 -25.32 -17.86 9.50
C ALA A 259 -26.20 -19.03 9.05
N GLN A 260 -25.64 -20.06 8.40
CA GLN A 260 -26.35 -21.29 8.04
C GLN A 260 -26.91 -21.99 9.27
N GLY A 261 -26.13 -22.09 10.36
CA GLY A 261 -26.59 -22.62 11.64
C GLY A 261 -27.77 -21.84 12.22
N GLN A 262 -27.77 -20.51 12.12
CA GLN A 262 -28.89 -19.67 12.56
C GLN A 262 -30.15 -19.86 11.70
N LEU A 263 -30.00 -19.96 10.37
CA LEU A 263 -31.11 -20.25 9.47
C LEU A 263 -31.71 -21.64 9.74
N LEU A 264 -30.89 -22.66 9.95
CA LEU A 264 -31.34 -24.00 10.30
C LEU A 264 -32.09 -24.02 11.63
N LYS A 265 -31.60 -23.28 12.64
CA LYS A 265 -32.26 -23.14 13.93
C LYS A 265 -33.63 -22.47 13.80
N TYR A 266 -33.74 -21.43 12.98
CA TYR A 266 -35.00 -20.74 12.71
C TYR A 266 -35.99 -21.61 11.92
N LEU A 267 -35.51 -22.33 10.91
CA LEU A 267 -36.33 -23.27 10.12
C LEU A 267 -36.87 -24.41 10.99
N ASN A 268 -36.06 -24.94 11.90
CA ASN A 268 -36.50 -25.98 12.84
C ASN A 268 -37.53 -25.43 13.84
N GLY A 269 -37.38 -24.17 14.28
CA GLY A 269 -38.38 -23.46 15.08
C GLY A 269 -39.73 -23.28 14.36
N ILE A 270 -39.72 -22.92 13.07
CA ILE A 270 -40.95 -22.82 12.25
C ILE A 270 -41.60 -24.20 12.06
N SER A 271 -40.81 -25.25 11.79
CA SER A 271 -41.31 -26.62 11.64
C SER A 271 -41.97 -27.16 12.93
N SER A 272 -41.53 -26.72 14.11
CA SER A 272 -42.10 -27.14 15.40
C SER A 272 -43.59 -26.78 15.55
N ASN A 273 -44.07 -25.73 14.87
CA ASN A 273 -45.48 -25.34 14.89
C ASN A 273 -46.43 -26.33 14.20
N ARG A 274 -45.94 -27.45 13.68
CA ARG A 274 -46.78 -28.55 13.20
C ARG A 274 -47.69 -29.11 14.30
N TRP A 275 -47.28 -29.08 15.57
CA TRP A 275 -48.18 -29.50 16.64
C TRP A 275 -49.29 -28.47 16.91
N LEU A 276 -49.00 -27.18 16.68
CA LEU A 276 -49.99 -26.10 16.78
C LEU A 276 -51.01 -26.17 15.63
N ILE A 277 -50.59 -26.46 14.40
CA ILE A 277 -51.54 -26.62 13.28
C ILE A 277 -52.42 -27.85 13.44
N VAL A 278 -51.90 -28.96 13.97
CA VAL A 278 -52.68 -30.17 14.27
C VAL A 278 -53.75 -29.89 15.33
N LYS A 279 -53.43 -29.13 16.37
CA LYS A 279 -54.41 -28.72 17.39
C LYS A 279 -55.54 -27.85 16.83
N ILE A 280 -55.20 -26.86 15.99
CA ILE A 280 -56.19 -25.99 15.35
C ILE A 280 -57.10 -26.81 14.42
N PHE A 281 -56.51 -27.74 13.65
CA PHE A 281 -57.28 -28.65 12.78
C PHE A 281 -58.23 -29.54 13.59
N PHE A 282 -57.78 -30.08 14.73
CA PHE A 282 -58.62 -30.89 15.61
C PHE A 282 -59.82 -30.11 16.17
N VAL A 283 -59.60 -28.87 16.63
CA VAL A 283 -60.69 -28.00 17.11
C VAL A 283 -61.70 -27.70 16.01
N LEU A 284 -61.23 -27.40 14.78
CA LEU A 284 -62.11 -27.20 13.63
C LEU A 284 -62.91 -28.45 13.26
N LEU A 285 -62.29 -29.64 13.35
CA LEU A 285 -62.94 -30.91 13.03
C LEU A 285 -64.05 -31.23 14.04
N VAL A 286 -63.79 -31.03 15.34
CA VAL A 286 -64.82 -31.20 16.37
C VAL A 286 -65.97 -30.21 16.16
N PHE A 287 -65.67 -28.96 15.86
CA PHE A 287 -66.69 -27.94 15.57
C PHE A 287 -67.53 -28.32 14.35
N LEU A 288 -66.91 -28.84 13.28
CA LEU A 288 -67.62 -29.32 12.10
C LEU A 288 -68.54 -30.49 12.42
N LEU A 289 -68.09 -31.45 13.23
CA LEU A 289 -68.93 -32.59 13.63
C LEU A 289 -70.14 -32.14 14.45
N VAL A 290 -69.95 -31.21 15.39
CA VAL A 290 -71.04 -30.63 16.18
C VAL A 290 -72.00 -29.87 15.27
N PHE A 291 -71.49 -29.06 14.33
CA PHE A 291 -72.31 -28.31 13.39
C PHE A 291 -73.14 -29.24 12.50
N VAL A 292 -72.54 -30.28 11.92
CA VAL A 292 -73.27 -31.26 11.11
C VAL A 292 -74.33 -31.98 11.94
N PHE A 293 -74.02 -32.39 13.17
CA PHE A 293 -74.99 -33.09 14.03
C PHE A 293 -76.16 -32.21 14.51
N PHE A 294 -75.93 -30.89 14.67
CA PHE A 294 -76.97 -29.96 15.12
C PHE A 294 -77.74 -29.28 13.99
N VAL A 295 -77.16 -29.18 12.79
CA VAL A 295 -77.77 -28.51 11.63
C VAL A 295 -78.36 -29.49 10.61
N ALA A 296 -77.80 -30.71 10.48
CA ALA A 296 -78.41 -31.79 9.69
C ALA A 296 -79.36 -32.62 10.57
#